data_AF-A0A261QI38-F1
#
_entry.id   AF-A0A261QI38-F1
#
_cell.length_a   1.000
_cell.length_b   1.000
_cell.length_c   1.000
_cell.angle_alpha   90.00
_cell.angle_beta   90.00
_cell.angle_gamma   90.00
#
_symmetry.space_group_name_H-M   'P 1'
#
loop_
_entity.id
_entity.type
_entity.pdbx_description
1 polymer ?
#
loop_
_entity_poly.entity_id
_entity_poly.type
_entity_poly.pdbx_seq_one_letter_code
_entity_poly.pdbx_strand_id
1 'polypeptide(L)'
;MNYEHIKSVVLVVLVFTSILLTLSIWNYQPNLETIEDDYVHEVSIGETREVADLIKPSKVLFHDGDRHFGTTNENEINNIMNELQGWTFNEPKNISNTTTDKEFDRLMYGDNKLKLVFPTFIPFYTINTLWSFNNQKVPNAVFDRVVISRMNTRDKRTIVYFVSTNERLVFESQVSSATLGTFKRNYSNQALKWDVYLSKQLGDNRQLFLPEGSPSLMRYKYYPDDIDTLKFKDALFTDPSIVKKGTKTNGEEYTDGSSLMKVLHKNKKIEYVNPAQEAVRSGALHTLIDKSINFVNEHSGWTDQYRLFEAIPGSPQISYRLFIDGQPVFNDQGMAEIMQIWGKEQIYKYVRPYFTLNISIPSEADEVTLQDSLTAFDQVKQQPNFDIALLEDMTIGYHMRPDLQTDKILVLEPAWFYKYDGRWKELLWNEEMEDSSHGLE
;
A
#
# COMPACT_ATOMS: atom_id res chain seq x y z
N MET A 1 78.50 36.21 -22.77
CA MET A 1 78.04 35.11 -23.65
C MET A 1 77.41 34.00 -22.80
N ASN A 2 76.11 33.90 -22.61
CA ASN A 2 75.02 34.89 -22.56
C ASN A 2 73.98 34.23 -21.64
N TYR A 3 73.63 34.86 -20.52
CA TYR A 3 72.58 34.40 -19.60
C TYR A 3 71.24 34.19 -20.33
N GLU A 4 71.06 34.90 -21.45
CA GLU A 4 69.94 34.74 -22.37
C GLU A 4 69.92 33.39 -23.10
N HIS A 5 71.07 32.81 -23.48
CA HIS A 5 71.08 31.48 -24.10
C HIS A 5 70.63 30.39 -23.13
N ILE A 6 71.01 30.49 -21.85
CA ILE A 6 70.58 29.54 -20.82
C ILE A 6 69.06 29.65 -20.60
N LYS A 7 68.52 30.88 -20.54
CA LYS A 7 67.07 31.09 -20.44
C LYS A 7 66.32 30.51 -21.64
N SER A 8 66.83 30.73 -22.85
CA SER A 8 66.22 30.19 -24.06
C SER A 8 66.26 28.66 -24.10
N VAL A 9 67.38 28.04 -23.68
CA VAL A 9 67.48 26.57 -23.61
C VAL A 9 66.52 26.00 -22.57
N VAL A 10 66.43 26.60 -21.38
CA VAL A 10 65.50 26.17 -20.33
C VAL A 10 64.04 26.32 -20.78
N LEU A 11 63.71 27.42 -21.45
CA LEU A 11 62.37 27.64 -22.00
C LEU A 11 62.00 26.59 -23.05
N VAL A 12 62.92 26.27 -23.96
CA VAL A 12 62.69 25.24 -24.99
C VAL A 12 62.46 23.87 -24.36
N VAL A 13 63.26 23.51 -23.34
CA VAL A 13 63.07 22.25 -22.61
C VAL A 13 61.69 22.20 -21.95
N LEU A 14 61.28 23.27 -21.26
CA LEU A 14 59.96 23.37 -20.63
C LEU A 14 58.81 23.21 -21.62
N VAL A 15 58.92 23.86 -22.79
CA VAL A 15 57.91 23.74 -23.85
C VAL A 15 57.83 22.30 -24.36
N PHE A 16 58.97 21.65 -24.60
CA PHE A 16 58.98 20.25 -25.03
C PHE A 16 58.43 19.30 -23.97
N THR A 17 58.76 19.50 -22.69
CA THR A 17 58.21 18.71 -21.59
C THR A 17 56.70 18.90 -21.47
N SER A 18 56.21 20.12 -21.62
CA SER A 18 54.77 20.41 -21.63
C SER A 18 54.06 19.70 -22.77
N ILE A 19 54.63 19.71 -23.99
CA ILE A 19 54.04 19.03 -25.14
C ILE A 19 54.02 17.51 -24.92
N LEU A 20 55.10 16.93 -24.39
CA LEU A 20 55.17 15.50 -24.06
C LEU A 20 54.15 15.09 -23.01
N LEU A 21 53.99 15.88 -21.95
CA LEU A 21 52.98 15.63 -20.91
C LEU A 21 51.56 15.73 -21.49
N THR A 22 51.28 16.73 -22.31
CA THR A 22 49.97 16.87 -22.96
C THR A 22 49.66 15.69 -23.88
N LEU A 23 50.63 15.24 -24.69
CA LEU A 23 50.46 14.05 -25.53
C LEU A 23 50.30 12.78 -24.70
N SER A 24 51.00 12.67 -23.56
CA SER A 24 50.88 11.53 -22.65
C SER A 24 49.49 11.45 -22.02
N ILE A 25 48.88 12.58 -21.66
CA ILE A 25 47.51 12.60 -21.11
C ILE A 25 46.49 12.28 -22.21
N TRP A 26 46.70 12.80 -23.42
CA TRP A 26 45.78 12.58 -24.54
C TRP A 26 45.79 11.12 -25.05
N ASN A 27 46.93 10.44 -24.96
CA ASN A 27 47.06 9.00 -25.29
C ASN A 27 46.89 8.07 -24.08
N TYR A 28 46.57 8.60 -22.89
CA TYR A 28 46.29 7.74 -21.74
C TYR A 28 44.86 7.22 -21.83
N GLN A 29 44.69 6.03 -22.39
CA GLN A 29 43.50 5.21 -22.14
C GLN A 29 43.69 4.50 -20.80
N PRO A 30 42.93 4.84 -19.74
CA PRO A 30 42.96 4.04 -18.53
C PRO A 30 42.54 2.62 -18.92
N ASN A 31 43.35 1.63 -18.54
CA ASN A 31 42.94 0.24 -18.59
C ASN A 31 41.93 0.05 -17.45
N LEU A 32 40.70 0.51 -17.69
CA LEU A 32 39.55 0.09 -16.92
C LEU A 32 39.46 -1.40 -17.20
N GLU A 33 39.85 -2.24 -16.24
CA GLU A 33 39.33 -3.60 -16.21
C GLU A 33 37.82 -3.45 -16.44
N THR A 34 37.34 -3.98 -17.57
CA THR A 34 35.93 -4.25 -17.73
C THR A 34 35.57 -5.05 -16.51
N ILE A 35 34.91 -4.41 -15.55
CA ILE A 35 34.06 -5.11 -14.59
C ILE A 35 33.23 -5.99 -15.51
N GLU A 36 33.48 -7.31 -15.47
CA GLU A 36 32.58 -8.26 -16.13
C GLU A 36 31.19 -7.82 -15.69
N ASP A 37 30.35 -7.45 -16.66
CA ASP A 37 28.97 -7.12 -16.40
C ASP A 37 28.43 -8.28 -15.55
N ASP A 38 28.29 -8.07 -14.24
CA ASP A 38 27.43 -8.90 -13.42
C ASP A 38 26.11 -8.79 -14.16
N TYR A 39 25.74 -9.86 -14.87
CA TYR A 39 24.50 -9.93 -15.61
C TYR A 39 23.39 -9.75 -14.58
N VAL A 40 23.01 -8.50 -14.32
CA VAL A 40 21.76 -8.17 -13.67
C VAL A 40 20.72 -8.66 -14.65
N HIS A 41 20.26 -9.90 -14.45
CA HIS A 41 19.09 -10.40 -15.11
C HIS A 41 17.97 -9.42 -14.75
N GLU A 42 17.67 -8.48 -15.65
CA GLU A 42 16.56 -7.57 -15.49
C GLU A 42 15.28 -8.40 -15.69
N VAL A 43 14.85 -9.05 -14.61
CA VAL A 43 13.64 -9.86 -14.60
C VAL A 43 12.45 -8.92 -14.54
N SER A 44 11.61 -8.97 -15.56
CA SER A 44 10.34 -8.23 -15.59
C SER A 44 9.17 -9.20 -15.44
N ILE A 45 8.48 -9.10 -14.30
CA ILE A 45 7.32 -9.92 -13.95
C ILE A 45 6.01 -9.23 -14.34
N GLY A 46 5.96 -7.91 -14.21
CA GLY A 46 4.84 -7.01 -14.48
C GLY A 46 5.39 -5.58 -14.60
N GLU A 47 4.91 -4.66 -13.76
CA GLU A 47 5.29 -3.24 -13.80
C GLU A 47 5.98 -2.77 -12.51
N THR A 48 6.63 -1.62 -12.58
CA THR A 48 7.03 -0.84 -11.40
C THR A 48 5.91 0.11 -11.00
N ARG A 49 5.86 0.51 -9.73
CA ARG A 49 4.85 1.46 -9.23
C ARG A 49 5.48 2.53 -8.34
N GLU A 50 4.90 3.71 -8.41
CA GLU A 50 5.26 4.80 -7.51
C GLU A 50 4.54 4.67 -6.17
N VAL A 51 5.08 5.34 -5.14
CA VAL A 51 4.47 5.37 -3.80
C VAL A 51 3.02 5.86 -3.85
N ALA A 52 2.70 6.79 -4.76
CA ALA A 52 1.36 7.36 -4.93
C ALA A 52 0.32 6.33 -5.40
N ASP A 53 0.74 5.29 -6.13
CA ASP A 53 -0.15 4.23 -6.61
C ASP A 53 -0.48 3.23 -5.50
N LEU A 54 0.46 3.04 -4.57
CA LEU A 54 0.40 2.03 -3.53
C LEU A 54 -0.21 2.54 -2.23
N ILE A 55 -0.03 3.83 -1.90
CA ILE A 55 -0.49 4.40 -0.63
C ILE A 55 -1.66 5.34 -0.88
N LYS A 56 -2.88 4.81 -0.66
CA LYS A 56 -4.12 5.55 -0.83
C LYS A 56 -5.07 5.32 0.35
N PRO A 57 -5.95 6.28 0.67
CA PRO A 57 -7.10 6.03 1.54
C PRO A 57 -7.97 4.90 0.97
N SER A 58 -8.55 4.08 1.84
CA SER A 58 -9.57 3.09 1.46
C SER A 58 -10.96 3.72 1.38
N LYS A 59 -11.21 4.77 2.17
CA LYS A 59 -12.46 5.54 2.12
C LYS A 59 -12.23 7.01 2.44
N VAL A 60 -13.12 7.84 1.94
CA VAL A 60 -13.17 9.27 2.21
C VAL A 60 -14.55 9.60 2.75
N LEU A 61 -14.60 10.37 3.84
CA LEU A 61 -15.82 10.74 4.54
C LEU A 61 -15.97 12.26 4.61
N PHE A 62 -17.18 12.75 4.39
CA PHE A 62 -17.60 14.11 4.63
C PHE A 62 -18.61 14.16 5.77
N HIS A 63 -18.32 14.97 6.78
CA HIS A 63 -19.26 15.26 7.87
C HIS A 63 -19.93 16.62 7.64
N ASP A 64 -21.26 16.65 7.56
CA ASP A 64 -22.13 17.83 7.39
C ASP A 64 -23.24 17.79 8.45
N GLY A 65 -22.99 18.44 9.58
CA GLY A 65 -23.80 18.31 10.80
C GLY A 65 -23.87 16.85 11.27
N ASP A 66 -25.11 16.36 11.44
CA ASP A 66 -25.38 14.98 11.85
C ASP A 66 -25.40 13.99 10.66
N ARG A 67 -25.21 14.49 9.42
CA ARG A 67 -25.17 13.64 8.22
C ARG A 67 -23.73 13.34 7.86
N HIS A 68 -23.52 12.13 7.36
CA HIS A 68 -22.22 11.67 6.91
C HIS A 68 -22.36 11.15 5.49
N PHE A 69 -21.44 11.54 4.63
CA PHE A 69 -21.36 11.08 3.26
C PHE A 69 -20.01 10.41 3.05
N GLY A 70 -19.92 9.43 2.17
CA GLY A 70 -18.68 8.70 1.97
C GLY A 70 -18.53 8.10 0.59
N THR A 71 -17.28 7.97 0.16
CA THR A 71 -16.94 7.35 -1.11
C THR A 71 -15.76 6.40 -0.95
N THR A 72 -15.85 5.25 -1.63
CA THR A 72 -14.75 4.32 -1.89
C THR A 72 -14.35 4.34 -3.38
N ASN A 73 -14.97 5.21 -4.18
CA ASN A 73 -14.73 5.30 -5.61
C ASN A 73 -13.28 5.73 -5.88
N GLU A 74 -12.58 4.94 -6.69
CA GLU A 74 -11.16 5.16 -6.97
C GLU A 74 -10.87 6.49 -7.68
N ASN A 75 -11.74 6.93 -8.59
CA ASN A 75 -11.54 8.21 -9.29
C ASN A 75 -11.68 9.38 -8.32
N GLU A 76 -12.67 9.36 -7.43
CA GLU A 76 -12.84 10.37 -6.39
C GLU A 76 -11.63 10.43 -5.45
N ILE A 77 -11.15 9.27 -4.99
CA ILE A 77 -9.97 9.17 -4.12
C ILE A 77 -8.72 9.70 -4.83
N ASN A 78 -8.49 9.29 -6.08
CA ASN A 78 -7.34 9.74 -6.87
C ASN A 78 -7.40 11.25 -7.11
N ASN A 79 -8.57 11.82 -7.42
CA ASN A 79 -8.74 13.25 -7.60
C ASN A 79 -8.38 14.04 -6.33
N ILE A 80 -8.82 13.54 -5.16
CA ILE A 80 -8.46 14.16 -3.87
C ILE A 80 -6.95 14.04 -3.62
N MET A 81 -6.37 12.86 -3.81
CA MET A 81 -4.94 12.65 -3.57
C MET A 81 -4.07 13.54 -4.47
N ASN A 82 -4.42 13.66 -5.76
CA ASN A 82 -3.72 14.51 -6.73
C ASN A 82 -3.83 16.00 -6.34
N GLU A 83 -4.98 16.44 -5.84
CA GLU A 83 -5.12 17.81 -5.34
C GLU A 83 -4.22 18.06 -4.12
N LEU A 84 -4.13 17.11 -3.18
CA LEU A 84 -3.29 17.24 -1.99
C LEU A 84 -1.79 17.28 -2.31
N GLN A 85 -1.34 16.64 -3.39
CA GLN A 85 0.05 16.75 -3.85
C GLN A 85 0.44 18.20 -4.20
N GLY A 86 -0.51 19.00 -4.69
CA GLY A 86 -0.32 20.42 -5.01
C GLY A 86 -0.32 21.36 -3.80
N TRP A 87 -0.52 20.85 -2.59
CA TRP A 87 -0.61 21.67 -1.38
C TRP A 87 0.74 21.82 -0.67
N THR A 88 0.92 22.93 0.03
CA THR A 88 2.11 23.16 0.86
C THR A 88 1.72 23.13 2.33
N PHE A 89 2.26 22.14 3.05
CA PHE A 89 2.02 21.90 4.46
C PHE A 89 3.12 22.57 5.30
N ASN A 90 2.75 23.24 6.38
CA ASN A 90 3.71 23.63 7.41
C ASN A 90 4.13 22.39 8.23
N GLU A 91 5.23 22.52 8.98
CA GLU A 91 5.67 21.49 9.93
C GLU A 91 4.51 21.08 10.86
N PRO A 92 4.09 19.80 10.86
CA PRO A 92 3.04 19.29 11.72
C PRO A 92 3.44 19.37 13.19
N LYS A 93 2.60 19.99 14.03
CA LYS A 93 2.83 20.14 15.47
C LYS A 93 1.99 19.14 16.25
N ASN A 94 2.63 18.40 17.16
CA ASN A 94 1.91 17.51 18.08
C ASN A 94 1.10 18.34 19.09
N ILE A 95 -0.22 18.18 19.05
CA ILE A 95 -1.17 18.85 19.95
C ILE A 95 -1.94 17.86 20.83
N SER A 96 -1.50 16.60 20.89
CA SER A 96 -2.21 15.52 21.59
C SER A 96 -2.47 15.86 23.05
N ASN A 97 -1.45 16.37 23.76
CA ASN A 97 -1.55 16.71 25.19
C ASN A 97 -2.50 17.87 25.50
N THR A 98 -2.82 18.70 24.51
CA THR A 98 -3.71 19.85 24.65
C THR A 98 -5.10 19.58 24.06
N THR A 99 -5.32 18.40 23.47
CA THR A 99 -6.59 18.03 22.85
C THR A 99 -7.43 17.26 23.86
N THR A 100 -8.51 17.87 24.33
CA THR A 100 -9.50 17.18 25.19
C THR A 100 -10.29 16.13 24.41
N ASP A 101 -10.95 15.19 25.09
CA ASP A 101 -11.80 14.18 24.44
C ASP A 101 -12.88 14.81 23.54
N LYS A 102 -13.54 15.86 24.03
CA LYS A 102 -14.54 16.60 23.27
C LYS A 102 -13.96 17.29 22.03
N GLU A 103 -12.72 17.78 22.12
CA GLU A 103 -12.03 18.37 20.97
C GLU A 103 -11.58 17.33 19.96
N PHE A 104 -11.15 16.17 20.43
CA PHE A 104 -10.83 15.01 19.59
C PHE A 104 -12.07 14.56 18.79
N ASP A 105 -13.22 14.42 19.46
CA ASP A 105 -14.48 14.04 18.80
C ASP A 105 -14.90 15.08 17.75
N ARG A 106 -14.83 16.37 18.11
CA ARG A 106 -15.13 17.47 17.17
C ARG A 106 -14.12 17.53 16.01
N LEU A 107 -12.88 17.14 16.24
CA LEU A 107 -11.87 17.06 15.18
C LEU A 107 -12.26 15.94 14.20
N MET A 108 -12.56 14.75 14.72
CA MET A 108 -12.80 13.53 13.94
C MET A 108 -14.17 13.47 13.25
N TYR A 109 -15.20 14.04 13.88
CA TYR A 109 -16.61 13.87 13.50
C TYR A 109 -17.40 15.17 13.46
N GLY A 110 -16.76 16.31 13.74
CA GLY A 110 -17.43 17.60 13.71
C GLY A 110 -17.86 18.02 12.31
N ASP A 111 -18.66 19.06 12.26
CA ASP A 111 -19.21 19.60 11.02
C ASP A 111 -18.12 20.15 10.06
N ASN A 112 -18.42 20.04 8.76
CA ASN A 112 -17.64 20.49 7.62
C ASN A 112 -16.19 19.97 7.65
N LYS A 113 -16.07 18.64 7.77
CA LYS A 113 -14.79 17.92 7.82
C LYS A 113 -14.70 16.91 6.70
N LEU A 114 -13.59 16.95 5.98
CA LEU A 114 -13.20 15.90 5.05
C LEU A 114 -12.19 14.98 5.74
N LYS A 115 -12.49 13.70 5.84
CA LYS A 115 -11.65 12.70 6.50
C LYS A 115 -11.24 11.62 5.52
N LEU A 116 -9.93 11.48 5.32
CA LEU A 116 -9.31 10.38 4.58
C LEU A 116 -8.98 9.28 5.58
N VAL A 117 -9.37 8.05 5.25
CA VAL A 117 -9.20 6.86 6.06
C VAL A 117 -8.24 5.91 5.35
N PHE A 118 -7.06 5.69 5.92
CA PHE A 118 -6.10 4.72 5.42
C PHE A 118 -6.36 3.33 6.03
N PRO A 119 -6.12 2.24 5.27
CA PRO A 119 -6.30 0.88 5.76
C PRO A 119 -5.26 0.49 6.84
N THR A 120 -4.13 1.21 6.90
CA THR A 120 -3.04 0.99 7.86
C THR A 120 -2.34 2.30 8.23
N PHE A 121 -1.38 2.23 9.14
CA PHE A 121 -0.54 3.36 9.53
C PHE A 121 0.42 3.79 8.42
N ILE A 122 0.47 5.10 8.20
CA ILE A 122 1.36 5.78 7.28
C ILE A 122 2.37 6.62 8.07
N PRO A 123 3.68 6.37 7.92
CA PRO A 123 4.70 7.24 8.50
C PRO A 123 4.72 8.62 7.85
N PHE A 124 4.97 9.63 8.66
CA PHE A 124 5.19 10.99 8.17
C PHE A 124 6.36 11.09 7.18
N TYR A 125 7.44 10.32 7.39
CA TYR A 125 8.55 10.25 6.44
C TYR A 125 8.12 9.70 5.08
N THR A 126 7.21 8.72 5.06
CA THR A 126 6.68 8.15 3.83
C THR A 126 5.75 9.13 3.12
N ILE A 127 4.81 9.78 3.82
CA ILE A 127 3.92 10.75 3.16
C ILE A 127 4.65 12.01 2.68
N ASN A 128 5.80 12.35 3.29
CA ASN A 128 6.66 13.46 2.85
C ASN A 128 7.28 13.25 1.46
N THR A 129 7.21 12.03 0.89
CA THR A 129 7.58 11.79 -0.52
C THR A 129 6.43 12.16 -1.48
N LEU A 130 5.20 12.22 -0.99
CA LEU A 130 3.99 12.51 -1.76
C LEU A 130 3.52 13.96 -1.62
N TRP A 131 3.65 14.52 -0.41
CA TRP A 131 3.17 15.86 -0.07
C TRP A 131 4.32 16.79 0.31
N SER A 132 4.19 18.06 -0.04
CA SER A 132 5.23 19.05 0.20
C SER A 132 5.12 19.66 1.61
N PHE A 133 6.06 19.32 2.49
CA PHE A 133 6.19 19.95 3.81
C PHE A 133 7.31 21.00 3.82
N ASN A 134 7.02 22.19 4.37
CA ASN A 134 7.98 23.28 4.47
C ASN A 134 9.26 22.87 5.21
N ASN A 135 10.41 23.17 4.61
CA ASN A 135 11.74 22.76 5.08
C ASN A 135 11.91 21.23 5.24
N GLN A 136 11.03 20.41 4.65
CA GLN A 136 11.00 18.95 4.76
C GLN A 136 10.99 18.43 6.22
N LYS A 137 10.50 19.25 7.15
CA LYS A 137 10.41 18.88 8.57
C LYS A 137 9.10 18.16 8.82
N VAL A 138 9.20 16.88 9.18
CA VAL A 138 8.06 16.06 9.57
C VAL A 138 8.35 15.31 10.87
N PRO A 139 7.32 15.03 11.70
CA PRO A 139 7.49 14.25 12.92
C PRO A 139 7.96 12.83 12.65
N ASN A 140 8.73 12.25 13.57
CA ASN A 140 8.94 10.80 13.59
C ASN A 140 7.72 10.11 14.25
N ALA A 141 6.62 10.03 13.50
CA ALA A 141 5.37 9.43 13.95
C ALA A 141 4.60 8.81 12.77
N VAL A 142 3.51 8.13 13.08
CA VAL A 142 2.59 7.55 12.10
C VAL A 142 1.17 8.11 12.30
N PHE A 143 0.36 8.00 11.27
CA PHE A 143 -1.07 8.33 11.31
C PHE A 143 -1.84 7.37 10.41
N ASP A 144 -3.13 7.17 10.66
CA ASP A 144 -4.03 6.37 9.82
C ASP A 144 -5.22 7.21 9.32
N ARG A 145 -5.36 8.45 9.80
CA ARG A 145 -6.41 9.38 9.39
C ARG A 145 -5.84 10.75 9.06
N VAL A 146 -6.39 11.38 8.03
CA VAL A 146 -6.14 12.78 7.70
C VAL A 146 -7.46 13.52 7.68
N VAL A 147 -7.57 14.59 8.46
CA VAL A 147 -8.78 15.41 8.56
C VAL A 147 -8.51 16.82 8.10
N ILE A 148 -9.16 17.24 7.03
CA ILE A 148 -9.07 18.58 6.48
C ILE A 148 -10.23 19.41 7.02
N SER A 149 -9.91 20.59 7.56
CA SER A 149 -10.87 21.45 8.24
C SER A 149 -10.56 22.93 8.09
N ARG A 150 -11.55 23.79 8.37
CA ARG A 150 -11.40 25.25 8.40
C ARG A 150 -10.86 25.80 7.07
N MET A 151 -11.36 25.28 5.95
CA MET A 151 -10.98 25.75 4.61
C MET A 151 -11.45 27.20 4.41
N ASN A 152 -10.50 28.13 4.49
CA ASN A 152 -10.68 29.55 4.23
C ASN A 152 -10.20 29.85 2.80
N THR A 153 -11.15 30.04 1.89
CA THR A 153 -10.89 30.25 0.46
C THR A 153 -10.37 31.65 0.14
N ARG A 154 -10.63 32.64 1.01
CA ARG A 154 -10.13 34.01 0.85
C ARG A 154 -8.63 34.06 1.12
N ASP A 155 -8.20 33.45 2.22
CA ASP A 155 -6.80 33.44 2.64
C ASP A 155 -6.02 32.26 2.04
N LYS A 156 -6.68 31.41 1.25
CA LYS A 156 -6.09 30.21 0.61
C LYS A 156 -5.42 29.29 1.62
N ARG A 157 -6.02 29.19 2.82
CA ARG A 157 -5.48 28.45 3.96
C ARG A 157 -6.50 27.48 4.54
N THR A 158 -6.02 26.34 5.00
CA THR A 158 -6.80 25.33 5.69
C THR A 158 -5.97 24.73 6.82
N ILE A 159 -6.62 24.06 7.77
CA ILE A 159 -5.96 23.25 8.78
C ILE A 159 -6.12 21.78 8.40
N VAL A 160 -5.03 21.03 8.48
CA VAL A 160 -5.03 19.58 8.29
C VAL A 160 -4.52 18.93 9.56
N TYR A 161 -5.27 17.95 10.03
CA TYR A 161 -4.92 17.12 11.17
C TYR A 161 -4.53 15.72 10.70
N PHE A 162 -3.42 15.22 11.19
CA PHE A 162 -3.01 13.82 11.02
C PHE A 162 -3.23 13.13 12.36
N VAL A 163 -3.95 12.01 12.34
CA VAL A 163 -4.36 11.33 13.57
C VAL A 163 -3.91 9.87 13.52
N SER A 164 -3.27 9.42 14.59
CA SER A 164 -3.08 8.00 14.89
C SER A 164 -4.20 7.59 15.84
N THR A 165 -5.15 6.80 15.37
CA THR A 165 -6.38 6.49 16.12
C THR A 165 -6.10 5.62 17.35
N ASN A 166 -5.25 4.60 17.23
CA ASN A 166 -4.92 3.71 18.34
C ASN A 166 -4.20 4.42 19.49
N GLU A 167 -3.22 5.27 19.17
CA GLU A 167 -2.45 6.01 20.19
C GLU A 167 -3.09 7.37 20.54
N ARG A 168 -4.19 7.73 19.87
CA ARG A 168 -4.89 9.03 19.95
C ARG A 168 -3.95 10.23 19.76
N LEU A 169 -2.90 10.07 18.96
CA LEU A 169 -1.98 11.16 18.64
C LEU A 169 -2.57 12.07 17.57
N VAL A 170 -2.45 13.38 17.76
CA VAL A 170 -2.95 14.40 16.85
C VAL A 170 -1.84 15.38 16.49
N PHE A 171 -1.57 15.51 15.19
CA PHE A 171 -0.63 16.47 14.64
C PHE A 171 -1.37 17.49 13.77
N GLU A 172 -1.24 18.77 14.10
CA GLU A 172 -1.86 19.87 13.35
C GLU A 172 -0.85 20.50 12.39
N SER A 173 -1.24 20.66 11.12
CA SER A 173 -0.50 21.42 10.12
C SER A 173 -1.38 22.51 9.51
N GLN A 174 -0.81 23.71 9.39
CA GLN A 174 -1.41 24.76 8.57
C GLN A 174 -1.00 24.55 7.12
N VAL A 175 -1.96 24.62 6.22
CA VAL A 175 -1.74 24.33 4.80
C VAL A 175 -2.16 25.53 3.96
N SER A 176 -1.36 25.83 2.94
CA SER A 176 -1.68 26.83 1.93
C SER A 176 -1.75 26.19 0.55
N SER A 177 -2.76 26.58 -0.23
CA SER A 177 -2.90 26.12 -1.61
C SER A 177 -3.64 27.15 -2.47
N ALA A 178 -3.13 27.43 -3.66
CA ALA A 178 -3.77 28.30 -4.62
C ALA A 178 -5.10 27.75 -5.14
N THR A 179 -5.24 26.41 -5.17
CA THR A 179 -6.41 25.68 -5.68
C THR A 179 -7.47 25.42 -4.61
N LEU A 180 -7.22 25.77 -3.33
CA LEU A 180 -8.13 25.50 -2.20
C LEU A 180 -9.58 25.98 -2.44
N GLY A 181 -9.75 27.11 -3.12
CA GLY A 181 -11.09 27.62 -3.47
C GLY A 181 -11.84 26.73 -4.47
N THR A 182 -11.13 26.21 -5.47
CA THR A 182 -11.68 25.26 -6.44
C THR A 182 -11.90 23.91 -5.81
N PHE A 183 -10.95 23.41 -5.02
CA PHE A 183 -11.09 22.18 -4.26
C PHE A 183 -12.33 22.21 -3.38
N LYS A 184 -12.48 23.24 -2.53
CA LYS A 184 -13.63 23.34 -1.62
C LYS A 184 -14.95 23.30 -2.37
N ARG A 185 -15.07 23.99 -3.51
CA ARG A 185 -16.30 24.01 -4.32
C ARG A 185 -16.57 22.64 -4.98
N ASN A 186 -15.55 22.02 -5.56
CA ASN A 186 -15.68 20.72 -6.20
C ASN A 186 -16.08 19.68 -5.16
N TYR A 187 -15.31 19.60 -4.07
CA TYR A 187 -15.56 18.71 -2.97
C TYR A 187 -16.92 18.94 -2.31
N SER A 188 -17.28 20.17 -1.88
CA SER A 188 -18.55 20.38 -1.14
C SER A 188 -19.78 20.03 -1.97
N ASN A 189 -19.75 20.30 -3.29
CA ASN A 189 -20.88 19.97 -4.16
C ASN A 189 -20.93 18.48 -4.54
N GLN A 190 -19.77 17.83 -4.69
CA GLN A 190 -19.71 16.41 -5.04
C GLN A 190 -19.90 15.51 -3.83
N ALA A 191 -19.35 15.88 -2.67
CA ALA A 191 -19.45 15.10 -1.45
C ALA A 191 -20.89 14.94 -0.96
N LEU A 192 -21.76 15.93 -1.21
CA LEU A 192 -23.20 15.83 -0.93
C LEU A 192 -23.95 14.86 -1.88
N LYS A 193 -23.29 14.38 -2.94
CA LYS A 193 -23.81 13.36 -3.87
C LYS A 193 -23.22 11.97 -3.63
N TRP A 194 -22.24 11.86 -2.74
CA TRP A 194 -21.73 10.55 -2.32
C TRP A 194 -22.78 9.82 -1.48
N ASP A 195 -22.54 8.53 -1.26
CA ASP A 195 -23.46 7.69 -0.48
C ASP A 195 -23.57 8.20 0.95
N VAL A 196 -24.76 8.05 1.54
CA VAL A 196 -25.00 8.36 2.94
C VAL A 196 -24.40 7.26 3.81
N TYR A 197 -23.73 7.65 4.89
CA TYR A 197 -23.12 6.76 5.86
C TYR A 197 -23.75 6.92 7.24
N LEU A 198 -23.96 5.80 7.91
CA LEU A 198 -24.41 5.71 9.29
C LEU A 198 -23.20 5.62 10.22
N SER A 199 -23.29 6.28 11.38
CA SER A 199 -22.31 6.14 12.45
C SER A 199 -22.75 5.10 13.48
N LYS A 200 -21.84 4.22 13.90
CA LYS A 200 -22.00 3.25 14.98
C LYS A 200 -20.90 3.39 16.02
N GLN A 201 -21.28 3.50 17.29
CA GLN A 201 -20.33 3.60 18.38
C GLN A 201 -19.71 2.22 18.69
N LEU A 202 -18.38 2.15 18.77
CA LEU A 202 -17.65 0.92 19.10
C LEU A 202 -17.13 0.87 20.56
N GLY A 203 -17.21 2.00 21.28
CA GLY A 203 -16.60 2.20 22.61
C GLY A 203 -15.38 3.13 22.54
N ASP A 204 -14.99 3.71 23.68
CA ASP A 204 -13.88 4.67 23.81
C ASP A 204 -13.91 5.81 22.76
N ASN A 205 -15.11 6.35 22.53
CA ASN A 205 -15.42 7.37 21.53
C ASN A 205 -15.11 7.00 20.07
N ARG A 206 -14.72 5.76 19.78
CA ARG A 206 -14.56 5.27 18.41
C ARG A 206 -15.91 5.13 17.73
N GLN A 207 -15.94 5.55 16.47
CA GLN A 207 -17.11 5.45 15.60
C GLN A 207 -16.75 4.75 14.30
N LEU A 208 -17.59 3.79 13.93
CA LEU A 208 -17.59 3.10 12.65
C LEU A 208 -18.57 3.78 11.70
N PHE A 209 -18.16 4.00 10.45
CA PHE A 209 -18.99 4.59 9.42
C PHE A 209 -19.25 3.56 8.34
N LEU A 210 -20.53 3.27 8.08
CA LEU A 210 -20.98 2.28 7.09
C LEU A 210 -21.99 2.89 6.13
N PRO A 211 -21.99 2.51 4.84
CA PRO A 211 -23.01 2.98 3.89
C PRO A 211 -24.42 2.60 4.37
N GLU A 212 -25.36 3.54 4.33
CA GLU A 212 -26.73 3.36 4.86
C GLU A 212 -27.53 2.30 4.09
N GLY A 213 -27.40 2.28 2.76
CA GLY A 213 -28.19 1.42 1.89
C GLY A 213 -27.66 -0.01 1.76
N SER A 214 -28.42 -0.82 1.03
CA SER A 214 -27.99 -2.11 0.49
C SER A 214 -27.06 -1.86 -0.71
N PRO A 215 -25.75 -2.08 -0.57
CA PRO A 215 -24.81 -1.81 -1.64
C PRO A 215 -24.95 -2.87 -2.74
N SER A 216 -24.81 -2.44 -3.98
CA SER A 216 -24.96 -3.29 -5.16
C SER A 216 -23.65 -3.28 -5.94
N LEU A 217 -23.04 -4.44 -6.12
CA LEU A 217 -21.72 -4.59 -6.75
C LEU A 217 -21.76 -5.67 -7.82
N MET A 218 -20.95 -5.48 -8.86
CA MET A 218 -20.81 -6.48 -9.91
C MET A 218 -20.00 -7.67 -9.40
N ARG A 219 -20.51 -8.89 -9.58
CA ARG A 219 -19.69 -10.09 -9.47
C ARG A 219 -18.77 -10.17 -10.69
N TYR A 220 -17.49 -10.46 -10.45
CA TYR A 220 -16.51 -10.63 -11.53
C TYR A 220 -16.05 -12.07 -11.67
N LYS A 221 -15.79 -12.48 -12.91
CA LYS A 221 -15.16 -13.76 -13.25
C LYS A 221 -13.93 -13.52 -14.10
N TYR A 222 -12.83 -14.18 -13.75
CA TYR A 222 -11.55 -14.06 -14.43
C TYR A 222 -11.00 -15.43 -14.81
N TYR A 223 -10.35 -15.48 -15.96
CA TYR A 223 -9.39 -16.54 -16.25
C TYR A 223 -8.01 -16.02 -15.83
N PRO A 224 -7.43 -16.50 -14.69
CA PRO A 224 -6.13 -16.03 -14.24
C PRO A 224 -5.05 -16.41 -15.25
N ASP A 225 -4.22 -15.45 -15.62
CA ASP A 225 -3.06 -15.68 -16.48
C ASP A 225 -1.84 -15.98 -15.61
N ASP A 226 -1.40 -17.24 -15.62
CA ASP A 226 -0.32 -17.73 -14.77
C ASP A 226 1.03 -17.21 -15.28
N ILE A 227 1.80 -16.63 -14.38
CA ILE A 227 3.15 -16.13 -14.60
C ILE A 227 4.13 -17.29 -14.45
N ASP A 228 5.10 -17.38 -15.36
CA ASP A 228 6.17 -18.37 -15.28
C ASP A 228 6.94 -18.26 -13.96
N THR A 229 6.94 -19.34 -13.20
CA THR A 229 7.58 -19.42 -11.88
C THR A 229 9.10 -19.32 -11.95
N LEU A 230 9.70 -19.57 -13.12
CA LEU A 230 11.12 -19.32 -13.36
C LEU A 230 11.48 -17.85 -13.23
N LYS A 231 10.59 -16.92 -13.58
CA LYS A 231 10.84 -15.48 -13.36
C LYS A 231 11.01 -15.17 -11.87
N PHE A 232 10.18 -15.76 -11.01
CA PHE A 232 10.34 -15.58 -9.56
C PHE A 232 11.62 -16.24 -9.04
N LYS A 233 12.02 -17.39 -9.57
CA LYS A 233 13.33 -17.99 -9.28
C LYS A 233 14.46 -17.02 -9.62
N ASP A 234 14.42 -16.41 -10.80
CA ASP A 234 15.45 -15.49 -11.27
C ASP A 234 15.46 -14.16 -10.48
N ALA A 235 14.29 -13.71 -10.00
CA ALA A 235 14.17 -12.48 -9.22
C ALA A 235 14.54 -12.62 -7.73
N LEU A 236 14.30 -13.79 -7.13
CA LEU A 236 14.36 -13.95 -5.67
C LEU A 236 15.64 -14.62 -5.15
N PHE A 237 16.37 -15.34 -5.98
CA PHE A 237 17.63 -15.97 -5.60
C PHE A 237 18.81 -15.10 -6.01
N THR A 238 19.79 -14.95 -5.11
CA THR A 238 20.98 -14.13 -5.36
C THR A 238 21.80 -14.63 -6.55
N ASP A 239 21.95 -15.96 -6.69
CA ASP A 239 22.51 -16.60 -7.87
C ASP A 239 21.52 -17.64 -8.42
N PRO A 240 20.70 -17.28 -9.43
CA PRO A 240 19.72 -18.18 -10.00
C PRO A 240 20.31 -19.40 -10.73
N SER A 241 21.62 -19.41 -11.05
CA SER A 241 22.27 -20.45 -11.86
C SER A 241 22.53 -21.73 -11.07
N ILE A 242 22.71 -21.62 -9.75
CA ILE A 242 22.93 -22.75 -8.84
C ILE A 242 21.63 -23.33 -8.27
N VAL A 243 20.49 -22.69 -8.55
CA VAL A 243 19.19 -23.09 -8.02
C VAL A 243 18.72 -24.38 -8.66
N LYS A 244 18.40 -25.36 -7.82
CA LYS A 244 17.86 -26.66 -8.23
C LYS A 244 16.35 -26.67 -8.11
N LYS A 245 15.69 -27.29 -9.09
CA LYS A 245 14.25 -27.55 -9.09
C LYS A 245 13.96 -28.98 -8.61
N GLY A 246 13.00 -29.11 -7.71
CA GLY A 246 12.40 -30.38 -7.31
C GLY A 246 10.89 -30.35 -7.51
N THR A 247 10.31 -31.45 -7.95
CA THR A 247 8.84 -31.57 -8.10
C THR A 247 8.26 -32.32 -6.92
N LYS A 248 7.13 -31.84 -6.38
CA LYS A 248 6.33 -32.51 -5.36
C LYS A 248 4.91 -32.72 -5.87
N THR A 249 4.14 -33.58 -5.20
CA THR A 249 2.78 -33.96 -5.62
C THR A 249 1.85 -32.76 -5.88
N ASN A 250 1.99 -31.67 -5.11
CA ASN A 250 1.11 -30.50 -5.20
C ASN A 250 1.86 -29.19 -5.51
N GLY A 251 3.04 -29.26 -6.13
CA GLY A 251 3.83 -28.05 -6.38
C GLY A 251 5.27 -28.31 -6.80
N GLU A 252 6.04 -27.22 -6.78
CA GLU A 252 7.44 -27.21 -7.16
C GLU A 252 8.26 -26.55 -6.05
N GLU A 253 9.51 -26.95 -5.92
CA GLU A 253 10.45 -26.35 -4.98
C GLU A 253 11.72 -25.93 -5.72
N TYR A 254 12.17 -24.72 -5.45
CA TYR A 254 13.42 -24.17 -5.93
C TYR A 254 14.31 -23.87 -4.74
N THR A 255 15.57 -24.30 -4.77
CA THR A 255 16.50 -24.07 -3.67
C THR A 255 17.95 -24.00 -4.14
N ASP A 256 18.74 -23.12 -3.53
CA ASP A 256 20.21 -23.07 -3.63
C ASP A 256 20.89 -23.79 -2.44
N GLY A 257 20.11 -24.46 -1.58
CA GLY A 257 20.56 -25.09 -0.34
C GLY A 257 20.48 -24.19 0.90
N SER A 258 20.35 -22.88 0.74
CA SER A 258 20.25 -21.89 1.82
C SER A 258 18.87 -21.23 1.89
N SER A 259 18.25 -20.99 0.74
CA SER A 259 16.92 -20.38 0.57
C SER A 259 15.98 -21.35 -0.15
N LEU A 260 14.68 -21.16 0.02
CA LEU A 260 13.65 -22.03 -0.53
C LEU A 260 12.50 -21.21 -1.10
N MET A 261 12.14 -21.47 -2.37
CA MET A 261 10.88 -21.01 -2.96
C MET A 261 9.99 -22.21 -3.24
N LYS A 262 8.77 -22.22 -2.69
CA LYS A 262 7.72 -23.19 -2.97
C LYS A 262 6.70 -22.58 -3.92
N VAL A 263 6.32 -23.32 -4.96
CA VAL A 263 5.18 -23.04 -5.81
C VAL A 263 4.02 -23.90 -5.34
N LEU A 264 2.92 -23.27 -4.94
CA LEU A 264 1.73 -23.93 -4.41
C LEU A 264 0.61 -23.86 -5.45
N HIS A 265 0.50 -24.87 -6.31
CA HIS A 265 -0.43 -24.86 -7.45
C HIS A 265 -1.89 -24.69 -7.03
N LYS A 266 -2.32 -25.40 -5.97
CA LYS A 266 -3.70 -25.33 -5.46
C LYS A 266 -4.11 -23.90 -5.07
N ASN A 267 -3.17 -23.13 -4.54
CA ASN A 267 -3.41 -21.79 -4.03
C ASN A 267 -2.85 -20.71 -4.98
N LYS A 268 -2.41 -21.10 -6.19
CA LYS A 268 -1.78 -20.24 -7.20
C LYS A 268 -0.82 -19.17 -6.63
N LYS A 269 0.01 -19.55 -5.66
CA LYS A 269 0.95 -18.66 -4.97
C LYS A 269 2.35 -19.25 -4.87
N ILE A 270 3.33 -18.37 -4.74
CA ILE A 270 4.68 -18.73 -4.33
C ILE A 270 4.93 -18.35 -2.87
N GLU A 271 5.81 -19.09 -2.21
CA GLU A 271 6.33 -18.78 -0.89
C GLU A 271 7.86 -18.92 -0.92
N TYR A 272 8.56 -17.80 -0.81
CA TYR A 272 10.00 -17.76 -0.66
C TYR A 272 10.38 -17.49 0.80
N VAL A 273 11.40 -18.21 1.30
CA VAL A 273 11.98 -18.06 2.63
C VAL A 273 13.51 -18.09 2.54
N ASN A 274 14.16 -17.15 3.21
CA ASN A 274 15.60 -17.11 3.45
C ASN A 274 15.85 -17.17 4.98
N PRO A 275 16.05 -18.37 5.56
CA PRO A 275 16.21 -18.56 7.00
C PRO A 275 17.36 -17.77 7.64
N ALA A 276 18.42 -17.46 6.88
CA ALA A 276 19.56 -16.70 7.41
C ALA A 276 19.16 -15.27 7.83
N GLN A 277 18.07 -14.76 7.28
CA GLN A 277 17.57 -13.40 7.52
C GLN A 277 16.59 -13.33 8.68
N GLU A 278 16.25 -14.44 9.34
CA GLU A 278 15.32 -14.42 10.47
C GLU A 278 15.76 -13.41 11.54
N ALA A 279 14.85 -12.51 11.90
CA ALA A 279 15.09 -11.42 12.84
C ALA A 279 13.98 -11.34 13.89
N VAL A 280 14.37 -10.99 15.12
CA VAL A 280 13.45 -10.82 16.25
C VAL A 280 12.90 -9.39 16.32
N ARG A 281 13.51 -8.43 15.61
CA ARG A 281 13.16 -7.01 15.69
C ARG A 281 12.99 -6.37 14.32
N SER A 282 11.92 -5.59 14.21
CA SER A 282 11.57 -4.74 13.08
C SER A 282 12.33 -3.41 13.12
N GLY A 283 12.68 -2.89 11.94
CA GLY A 283 13.25 -1.55 11.76
C GLY A 283 12.20 -0.44 11.88
N ALA A 284 12.58 0.79 11.52
CA ALA A 284 11.62 1.89 11.47
C ALA A 284 10.60 1.67 10.33
N LEU A 285 9.30 1.91 10.59
CA LEU A 285 8.24 1.55 9.63
C LEU A 285 8.41 2.20 8.26
N HIS A 286 8.87 3.45 8.19
CA HIS A 286 9.13 4.12 6.91
C HIS A 286 10.22 3.40 6.10
N THR A 287 11.32 3.00 6.74
CA THR A 287 12.38 2.25 6.06
C THR A 287 11.91 0.88 5.58
N LEU A 288 10.99 0.24 6.30
CA LEU A 288 10.42 -1.03 5.88
C LEU A 288 9.48 -0.87 4.69
N ILE A 289 8.64 0.16 4.68
CA ILE A 289 7.77 0.48 3.54
C ILE A 289 8.62 0.81 2.30
N ASP A 290 9.66 1.62 2.45
CA ASP A 290 10.54 1.97 1.33
C ASP A 290 11.24 0.72 0.77
N LYS A 291 11.80 -0.12 1.65
CA LYS A 291 12.39 -1.41 1.27
C LYS A 291 11.36 -2.31 0.59
N SER A 292 10.14 -2.38 1.09
CA SER A 292 9.12 -3.29 0.55
C SER A 292 8.62 -2.88 -0.82
N ILE A 293 8.52 -1.57 -1.09
CA ILE A 293 8.18 -1.05 -2.43
C ILE A 293 9.34 -1.31 -3.39
N ASN A 294 10.57 -0.95 -2.99
CA ASN A 294 11.75 -1.10 -3.83
C ASN A 294 12.01 -2.57 -4.19
N PHE A 295 11.89 -3.48 -3.22
CA PHE A 295 12.06 -4.91 -3.45
C PHE A 295 11.15 -5.45 -4.54
N VAL A 296 9.88 -5.02 -4.58
CA VAL A 296 8.95 -5.44 -5.65
C VAL A 296 9.30 -4.74 -6.97
N ASN A 297 9.66 -3.46 -6.94
CA ASN A 297 10.06 -2.70 -8.12
C ASN A 297 11.35 -3.24 -8.80
N GLU A 298 12.29 -3.78 -8.03
CA GLU A 298 13.57 -4.35 -8.53
C GLU A 298 13.36 -5.47 -9.58
N HIS A 299 12.22 -6.15 -9.55
CA HIS A 299 11.84 -7.17 -10.54
C HIS A 299 10.52 -6.84 -11.28
N SER A 300 10.16 -5.55 -11.31
CA SER A 300 8.89 -5.06 -11.87
C SER A 300 7.70 -5.91 -11.40
N GLY A 301 7.63 -6.18 -10.10
CA GLY A 301 6.82 -7.24 -9.53
C GLY A 301 5.33 -6.92 -9.37
N TRP A 302 4.85 -5.72 -9.70
CA TRP A 302 3.44 -5.37 -9.53
C TRP A 302 2.62 -5.89 -10.72
N THR A 303 1.81 -6.91 -10.46
CA THR A 303 1.04 -7.60 -11.51
C THR A 303 -0.37 -7.08 -11.70
N ASP A 304 -0.93 -6.49 -10.65
CA ASP A 304 -2.31 -6.01 -10.59
C ASP A 304 -2.38 -4.77 -9.68
N GLN A 305 -3.59 -4.28 -9.42
CA GLN A 305 -3.84 -3.09 -8.60
C GLN A 305 -3.69 -3.36 -7.10
N TYR A 306 -2.44 -3.52 -6.64
CA TYR A 306 -2.13 -3.69 -5.23
C TYR A 306 -1.98 -2.34 -4.51
N ARG A 307 -2.41 -2.29 -3.24
CA ARG A 307 -2.24 -1.13 -2.35
C ARG A 307 -1.76 -1.58 -0.97
N LEU A 308 -0.98 -0.74 -0.30
CA LEU A 308 -0.51 -0.97 1.07
C LEU A 308 -1.73 -1.17 1.98
N PHE A 309 -1.76 -2.29 2.69
CA PHE A 309 -2.93 -2.71 3.47
C PHE A 309 -2.59 -3.09 4.91
N GLU A 310 -1.38 -3.58 5.16
CA GLU A 310 -0.87 -3.83 6.51
C GLU A 310 0.56 -3.29 6.65
N ALA A 311 0.75 -2.41 7.63
CA ALA A 311 2.02 -1.81 7.99
C ALA A 311 1.90 -1.29 9.44
N ILE A 312 2.34 -2.08 10.41
CA ILE A 312 2.15 -1.80 11.84
C ILE A 312 3.51 -1.47 12.46
N PRO A 313 3.65 -0.36 13.21
CA PRO A 313 4.87 -0.06 13.96
C PRO A 313 5.32 -1.24 14.83
N GLY A 314 6.59 -1.63 14.72
CA GLY A 314 7.16 -2.75 15.47
C GLY A 314 6.94 -4.14 14.86
N SER A 315 6.06 -4.27 13.84
CA SER A 315 5.93 -5.49 13.05
C SER A 315 6.95 -5.51 11.90
N PRO A 316 7.60 -6.65 11.59
CA PRO A 316 8.43 -6.79 10.39
C PRO A 316 7.61 -7.07 9.12
N GLN A 317 6.29 -7.23 9.25
CA GLN A 317 5.39 -7.58 8.16
C GLN A 317 4.89 -6.32 7.45
N ILE A 318 4.97 -6.34 6.12
CA ILE A 318 4.30 -5.38 5.22
C ILE A 318 3.45 -6.20 4.25
N SER A 319 2.19 -5.82 4.07
CA SER A 319 1.34 -6.46 3.07
C SER A 319 0.65 -5.46 2.15
N TYR A 320 0.52 -5.88 0.89
CA TYR A 320 -0.22 -5.17 -0.13
C TYR A 320 -1.38 -6.04 -0.58
N ARG A 321 -2.58 -5.48 -0.58
CA ARG A 321 -3.81 -6.17 -0.96
C ARG A 321 -4.24 -5.77 -2.36
N LEU A 322 -4.78 -6.72 -3.11
CA LEU A 322 -5.41 -6.46 -4.40
C LEU A 322 -6.67 -5.61 -4.21
N PHE A 323 -6.88 -4.63 -5.09
CA PHE A 323 -8.09 -3.82 -5.17
C PHE A 323 -8.72 -3.95 -6.56
N ILE A 324 -10.06 -4.02 -6.60
CA ILE A 324 -10.86 -3.97 -7.82
C ILE A 324 -11.95 -2.92 -7.61
N ASP A 325 -12.05 -1.95 -8.52
CA ASP A 325 -12.98 -0.81 -8.46
C ASP A 325 -13.01 -0.11 -7.10
N GLY A 326 -11.83 0.10 -6.52
CA GLY A 326 -11.70 0.74 -5.20
C GLY A 326 -12.02 -0.13 -4.00
N GLN A 327 -12.46 -1.38 -4.18
CA GLN A 327 -12.77 -2.31 -3.09
C GLN A 327 -11.64 -3.32 -2.85
N PRO A 328 -11.31 -3.63 -1.58
CA PRO A 328 -10.29 -4.63 -1.25
C PRO A 328 -10.75 -6.04 -1.60
N VAL A 329 -9.82 -6.86 -2.07
CA VAL A 329 -10.06 -8.29 -2.35
C VAL A 329 -9.46 -9.14 -1.22
N PHE A 330 -10.24 -10.09 -0.71
CA PHE A 330 -9.89 -11.00 0.36
C PHE A 330 -9.86 -12.45 -0.14
N ASN A 331 -8.97 -13.22 0.46
CA ASN A 331 -8.85 -14.65 0.25
C ASN A 331 -8.08 -15.25 1.43
N ASP A 332 -8.65 -16.25 2.08
CA ASP A 332 -8.07 -16.86 3.29
C ASP A 332 -6.75 -17.59 3.03
N GLN A 333 -6.45 -17.87 1.75
CA GLN A 333 -5.25 -18.59 1.32
C GLN A 333 -4.15 -17.67 0.78
N GLY A 334 -4.34 -16.34 0.80
CA GLY A 334 -3.35 -15.35 0.35
C GLY A 334 -3.28 -15.15 -1.17
N MET A 335 -4.33 -15.51 -1.93
CA MET A 335 -4.40 -15.31 -3.38
C MET A 335 -4.62 -13.85 -3.81
N ALA A 336 -4.88 -12.96 -2.86
CA ALA A 336 -5.19 -11.54 -3.11
C ALA A 336 -4.21 -10.60 -2.37
N GLU A 337 -3.03 -11.10 -1.99
CA GLU A 337 -2.09 -10.37 -1.13
C GLU A 337 -0.64 -10.65 -1.50
N ILE A 338 0.18 -9.60 -1.57
CA ILE A 338 1.63 -9.66 -1.59
C ILE A 338 2.10 -9.39 -0.16
N MET A 339 2.60 -10.42 0.52
CA MET A 339 3.06 -10.35 1.92
C MET A 339 4.58 -10.46 1.97
N GLN A 340 5.19 -9.56 2.73
CA GLN A 340 6.63 -9.51 2.98
C GLN A 340 6.88 -9.54 4.49
N ILE A 341 7.86 -10.32 4.93
CA ILE A 341 8.40 -10.27 6.29
C ILE A 341 9.88 -9.97 6.17
N TRP A 342 10.30 -8.84 6.76
CA TRP A 342 11.67 -8.35 6.66
C TRP A 342 12.56 -8.87 7.77
N GLY A 343 13.76 -9.28 7.37
CA GLY A 343 14.80 -9.79 8.23
C GLY A 343 15.81 -8.74 8.71
N LYS A 344 17.01 -9.19 9.04
CA LYS A 344 18.12 -8.32 9.49
C LYS A 344 18.56 -7.37 8.38
N GLU A 345 18.87 -7.92 7.21
CA GLU A 345 19.45 -7.17 6.09
C GLU A 345 18.55 -7.28 4.85
N GLN A 346 18.04 -8.48 4.58
CA GLN A 346 17.22 -8.80 3.41
C GLN A 346 15.84 -9.34 3.81
N ILE A 347 15.01 -9.63 2.80
CA ILE A 347 13.70 -10.25 3.02
C ILE A 347 13.86 -11.64 3.65
N TYR A 348 13.12 -11.90 4.72
CA TYR A 348 13.08 -13.22 5.35
C TYR A 348 12.04 -14.11 4.68
N LYS A 349 10.85 -13.56 4.41
CA LYS A 349 9.74 -14.29 3.78
C LYS A 349 9.01 -13.43 2.77
N TYR A 350 8.68 -14.01 1.63
CA TYR A 350 7.88 -13.39 0.58
C TYR A 350 6.80 -14.35 0.10
N VAL A 351 5.54 -13.93 0.14
CA VAL A 351 4.40 -14.72 -0.33
C VAL A 351 3.59 -13.87 -1.28
N ARG A 352 3.27 -14.41 -2.45
CA ARG A 352 2.44 -13.71 -3.44
C ARG A 352 1.76 -14.66 -4.41
N PRO A 353 0.67 -14.23 -5.06
CA PRO A 353 0.15 -14.87 -6.26
C PRO A 353 1.19 -14.88 -7.39
N TYR A 354 1.15 -15.93 -8.20
CA TYR A 354 1.90 -16.01 -9.47
C TYR A 354 0.97 -15.87 -10.68
N PHE A 355 -0.12 -15.12 -10.59
CA PHE A 355 -1.03 -14.89 -11.73
C PHE A 355 -1.45 -13.43 -11.81
N THR A 356 -2.04 -13.05 -12.95
CA THR A 356 -2.68 -11.74 -13.17
C THR A 356 -4.16 -11.90 -13.49
N LEU A 357 -4.97 -10.86 -13.26
CA LEU A 357 -6.41 -10.83 -13.56
C LEU A 357 -6.74 -10.04 -14.83
N ASN A 358 -5.97 -10.23 -15.90
CA ASN A 358 -6.12 -9.47 -17.15
C ASN A 358 -7.28 -9.93 -18.04
N ILE A 359 -7.74 -11.17 -17.90
CA ILE A 359 -8.76 -11.76 -18.76
C ILE A 359 -10.08 -11.85 -18.00
N SER A 360 -10.84 -10.76 -18.04
CA SER A 360 -12.23 -10.77 -17.55
C SER A 360 -13.09 -11.62 -18.48
N ILE A 361 -13.84 -12.55 -17.90
CA ILE A 361 -14.83 -13.33 -18.64
C ILE A 361 -16.10 -12.48 -18.70
N PRO A 362 -16.60 -12.12 -19.90
CA PRO A 362 -17.91 -11.50 -20.02
C PRO A 362 -18.94 -12.53 -19.57
N SER A 363 -19.36 -12.49 -18.30
CA SER A 363 -20.60 -13.12 -17.90
C SER A 363 -21.73 -12.11 -18.13
N GLU A 364 -22.96 -12.60 -18.20
CA GLU A 364 -24.10 -11.76 -17.78
C GLU A 364 -23.68 -11.17 -16.42
N ALA A 365 -23.57 -9.85 -16.33
CA ALA A 365 -23.08 -9.20 -15.14
C ALA A 365 -24.10 -9.45 -14.03
N ASP A 366 -23.79 -10.40 -13.15
CA ASP A 366 -24.61 -10.67 -11.98
C ASP A 366 -24.32 -9.56 -10.97
N GLU A 367 -25.16 -8.53 -10.99
CA GLU A 367 -25.20 -7.54 -9.94
C GLU A 367 -25.66 -8.21 -8.63
N VAL A 368 -24.83 -8.17 -7.60
CA VAL A 368 -25.10 -8.75 -6.28
C VAL A 368 -25.42 -7.62 -5.31
N THR A 369 -26.66 -7.61 -4.84
CA THR A 369 -27.11 -6.72 -3.77
C THR A 369 -26.81 -7.35 -2.42
N LEU A 370 -25.96 -6.71 -1.61
CA LEU A 370 -25.69 -7.15 -0.25
C LEU A 370 -26.77 -6.66 0.71
N GLN A 371 -26.86 -7.33 1.86
CA GLN A 371 -27.64 -6.82 2.99
C GLN A 371 -27.17 -5.42 3.38
N ASP A 372 -28.10 -4.61 3.88
CA ASP A 372 -27.78 -3.27 4.36
C ASP A 372 -26.80 -3.31 5.55
N SER A 373 -26.12 -2.19 5.79
CA SER A 373 -25.07 -2.14 6.80
C SER A 373 -25.55 -2.32 8.25
N LEU A 374 -26.82 -2.01 8.55
CA LEU A 374 -27.37 -2.23 9.89
C LEU A 374 -27.56 -3.70 10.14
N THR A 375 -28.15 -4.41 9.17
CA THR A 375 -28.31 -5.86 9.21
C THR A 375 -26.95 -6.56 9.28
N ALA A 376 -25.97 -6.11 8.48
CA ALA A 376 -24.61 -6.64 8.53
C ALA A 376 -23.92 -6.41 9.89
N PHE A 377 -24.03 -5.19 10.43
CA PHE A 377 -23.49 -4.86 11.77
C PHE A 377 -24.17 -5.69 12.87
N ASP A 378 -25.48 -5.88 12.78
CA ASP A 378 -26.23 -6.71 13.72
C ASP A 378 -25.83 -8.18 13.65
N GLN A 379 -25.56 -8.70 12.45
CA GLN A 379 -25.04 -10.05 12.24
C GLN A 379 -23.62 -10.23 12.82
N VAL A 380 -22.74 -9.24 12.71
CA VAL A 380 -21.40 -9.28 13.34
C VAL A 380 -21.52 -9.41 14.87
N LYS A 381 -22.46 -8.70 15.49
CA LYS A 381 -22.68 -8.78 16.95
C LYS A 381 -23.23 -10.12 17.44
N GLN A 382 -23.80 -10.93 16.55
CA GLN A 382 -24.32 -12.26 16.87
C GLN A 382 -23.22 -13.33 16.87
N GLN A 383 -21.99 -13.00 16.47
CA GLN A 383 -20.88 -13.94 16.47
C GLN A 383 -20.56 -14.41 17.91
N PRO A 384 -20.19 -15.69 18.10
CA PRO A 384 -19.83 -16.21 19.42
C PRO A 384 -18.69 -15.43 20.06
N ASN A 385 -18.82 -15.10 21.36
CA ASN A 385 -17.83 -14.33 22.13
C ASN A 385 -17.52 -12.94 21.54
N PHE A 386 -18.50 -12.31 20.88
CA PHE A 386 -18.34 -10.96 20.37
C PHE A 386 -18.12 -9.93 21.49
N ASP A 387 -17.07 -9.13 21.35
CA ASP A 387 -16.77 -7.94 22.13
C ASP A 387 -16.67 -6.75 21.18
N ILE A 388 -17.53 -5.74 21.39
CA ILE A 388 -17.56 -4.53 20.57
C ILE A 388 -16.23 -3.77 20.59
N ALA A 389 -15.45 -3.89 21.68
CA ALA A 389 -14.16 -3.23 21.81
C ALA A 389 -13.11 -3.80 20.85
N LEU A 390 -13.26 -5.06 20.42
CA LEU A 390 -12.35 -5.74 19.49
C LEU A 390 -12.71 -5.52 18.01
N LEU A 391 -13.91 -5.00 17.72
CA LEU A 391 -14.28 -4.59 16.37
C LEU A 391 -13.54 -3.30 16.01
N GLU A 392 -12.80 -3.33 14.90
CA GLU A 392 -11.95 -2.21 14.46
C GLU A 392 -12.52 -1.51 13.22
N ASP A 393 -13.00 -2.27 12.24
CA ASP A 393 -13.57 -1.72 11.01
C ASP A 393 -14.56 -2.72 10.38
N MET A 394 -15.38 -2.23 9.46
CA MET A 394 -16.18 -3.04 8.57
C MET A 394 -16.18 -2.39 7.19
N THR A 395 -16.17 -3.22 6.16
CA THR A 395 -16.09 -2.76 4.78
C THR A 395 -16.76 -3.77 3.85
N ILE A 396 -17.08 -3.31 2.65
CA ILE A 396 -17.47 -4.18 1.55
C ILE A 396 -16.21 -4.50 0.78
N GLY A 397 -16.08 -5.73 0.32
CA GLY A 397 -14.95 -6.17 -0.49
C GLY A 397 -15.37 -7.30 -1.39
N TYR A 398 -14.38 -7.90 -2.04
CA TYR A 398 -14.59 -9.12 -2.82
C TYR A 398 -13.93 -10.31 -2.12
N HIS A 399 -14.62 -11.43 -2.03
CA HIS A 399 -13.99 -12.70 -1.76
C HIS A 399 -13.55 -13.33 -3.08
N MET A 400 -12.24 -13.48 -3.27
CA MET A 400 -11.68 -14.27 -4.37
C MET A 400 -11.73 -15.76 -4.05
N ARG A 401 -12.48 -16.54 -4.85
CA ARG A 401 -12.56 -18.00 -4.75
C ARG A 401 -12.52 -18.65 -6.13
N PRO A 402 -12.08 -19.89 -6.27
CA PRO A 402 -12.30 -20.65 -7.50
C PRO A 402 -13.80 -20.81 -7.79
N ASP A 403 -14.19 -20.83 -9.07
CA ASP A 403 -15.56 -21.11 -9.47
C ASP A 403 -15.97 -22.53 -9.05
N LEU A 404 -17.23 -22.68 -8.61
CA LEU A 404 -17.75 -23.97 -8.10
C LEU A 404 -17.72 -25.09 -9.16
N GLN A 405 -17.78 -24.74 -10.45
CA GLN A 405 -17.76 -25.70 -11.55
C GLN A 405 -16.34 -25.97 -12.08
N THR A 406 -15.39 -25.05 -11.85
CA THR A 406 -14.01 -25.20 -12.31
C THR A 406 -13.03 -24.35 -11.51
N ASP A 407 -11.92 -24.98 -11.12
CA ASP A 407 -10.79 -24.30 -10.47
C ASP A 407 -9.94 -23.42 -11.42
N LYS A 408 -10.25 -23.44 -12.72
CA LYS A 408 -9.60 -22.61 -13.73
C LYS A 408 -10.13 -21.18 -13.78
N ILE A 409 -11.28 -20.91 -13.18
CA ILE A 409 -11.90 -19.59 -13.14
C ILE A 409 -11.83 -19.09 -11.71
N LEU A 410 -11.47 -17.82 -11.53
CA LEU A 410 -11.58 -17.13 -10.26
C LEU A 410 -12.83 -16.24 -10.28
N VAL A 411 -13.62 -16.33 -9.23
CA VAL A 411 -14.78 -15.49 -8.97
C VAL A 411 -14.42 -14.50 -7.88
N LEU A 412 -14.76 -13.23 -8.10
CA LEU A 412 -14.74 -12.19 -7.08
C LEU A 412 -16.19 -11.93 -6.64
N GLU A 413 -16.54 -12.49 -5.49
CA GLU A 413 -17.88 -12.39 -4.92
C GLU A 413 -17.96 -11.19 -3.98
N PRO A 414 -18.87 -10.21 -4.20
CA PRO A 414 -19.10 -9.15 -3.23
C PRO A 414 -19.52 -9.72 -1.87
N ALA A 415 -18.90 -9.24 -0.78
CA ALA A 415 -19.25 -9.64 0.57
C ALA A 415 -18.94 -8.54 1.60
N TRP A 416 -19.54 -8.66 2.77
CA TRP A 416 -19.19 -7.87 3.94
C TRP A 416 -17.99 -8.47 4.65
N PHE A 417 -17.04 -7.61 5.03
CA PHE A 417 -15.87 -7.98 5.82
C PHE A 417 -15.79 -7.11 7.06
N TYR A 418 -15.30 -7.69 8.15
CA TYR A 418 -15.07 -6.99 9.41
C TYR A 418 -13.69 -7.30 9.95
N LYS A 419 -13.03 -6.28 10.50
CA LYS A 419 -11.73 -6.40 11.15
C LYS A 419 -11.94 -6.54 12.65
N TYR A 420 -11.53 -7.68 13.20
CA TYR A 420 -11.74 -8.03 14.59
C TYR A 420 -10.43 -8.55 15.19
N ASP A 421 -9.93 -7.87 16.23
CA ASP A 421 -8.66 -8.18 16.90
C ASP A 421 -7.51 -8.35 15.90
N GLY A 422 -7.31 -7.31 15.08
CA GLY A 422 -6.27 -7.25 14.05
C GLY A 422 -6.55 -8.05 12.77
N ARG A 423 -7.58 -8.91 12.73
CA ARG A 423 -7.80 -9.84 11.61
C ARG A 423 -9.06 -9.53 10.84
N TRP A 424 -8.95 -9.50 9.51
CA TRP A 424 -10.10 -9.43 8.61
C TRP A 424 -10.78 -10.79 8.51
N LYS A 425 -12.11 -10.77 8.58
CA LYS A 425 -12.99 -11.93 8.42
C LYS A 425 -14.14 -11.56 7.51
N GLU A 426 -14.57 -12.52 6.71
CA GLU A 426 -15.85 -12.42 6.00
C GLU A 426 -17.00 -12.55 6.99
N LEU A 427 -18.05 -11.77 6.78
CA LEU A 427 -19.31 -11.91 7.49
C LEU A 427 -20.12 -13.05 6.88
N LEU A 428 -20.23 -14.16 7.63
CA LEU A 428 -21.08 -15.28 7.25
C LEU A 428 -22.50 -15.07 7.76
N TRP A 429 -23.47 -15.39 6.91
CA TRP A 429 -24.89 -15.35 7.26
C TRP A 429 -25.32 -16.67 7.89
N ASN A 430 -26.34 -16.65 8.76
CA ASN A 430 -26.74 -17.84 9.53
C ASN A 430 -27.14 -19.03 8.62
N GLU A 431 -27.69 -18.78 7.44
CA GLU A 431 -28.04 -19.82 6.45
C GLU A 431 -26.80 -20.51 5.86
N GLU A 432 -25.66 -19.83 5.78
CA GLU A 432 -24.40 -20.37 5.24
C GLU A 432 -23.58 -21.12 6.30
N MET A 433 -23.78 -20.80 7.59
CA MET A 433 -23.11 -21.50 8.69
C MET A 433 -23.63 -22.93 8.86
N GLU A 434 -24.90 -23.19 8.60
CA GLU A 434 -25.47 -24.55 8.62
C GLU A 434 -24.88 -25.43 7.50
N ASP A 435 -24.73 -24.90 6.29
CA ASP A 435 -24.20 -25.66 5.14
C ASP A 435 -22.70 -25.99 5.28
N SER A 436 -21.92 -25.09 5.90
CA SER A 436 -20.50 -25.32 6.19
C SER A 436 -20.25 -26.43 7.24
N SER A 437 -21.23 -26.71 8.09
CA SER A 437 -21.16 -27.77 9.11
C SER A 437 -21.45 -29.17 8.55
N HIS A 438 -22.13 -29.24 7.40
CA HIS A 438 -22.48 -30.49 6.72
C HIS A 438 -21.49 -30.90 5.61
N GLY A 439 -20.54 -30.03 5.24
CA GLY A 439 -19.50 -30.31 4.24
C GLY A 439 -18.20 -30.93 4.79
N LEU A 440 -18.17 -31.33 6.07
CA LEU A 440 -17.00 -31.91 6.75
C LEU A 440 -17.15 -33.40 7.12
N GLU A 441 -18.06 -34.14 6.48
CA GLU A 441 -18.08 -35.61 6.55
C GLU A 441 -17.25 -36.27 5.45
#